data_AF-A0A928BKC0-F1
#
_entry.id   AF-A0A928BKC0-F1
#
_cell.length_a   1.000
_cell.length_b   1.000
_cell.length_c   1.000
_cell.angle_alpha   90.00
_cell.angle_beta   90.00
_cell.angle_gamma   90.00
#
_symmetry.space_group_name_H-M   'P 1'
#
loop_
_entity.id
_entity.type
_entity.pdbx_description
1 polymer ?
#
loop_
_entity_poly.entity_id
_entity_poly.type
_entity_poly.pdbx_seq_one_letter_code
_entity_poly.pdbx_strand_id
1 'polypeptide(L)'
;MSDYDKISKMLGNESPEEKLYQELNTEEYKKRPYEYDDLGEGMGVIGETMCGWWKHRYLINHNTRCAYEFMDKHQILCTVTEDDIDWESLKNLPKDAQEEARALSFHFPSFIRSFKNGVAKVSWQLNPDGRYFMDEDGYGMTDDEEIEIYGFIDQKAKVVVKFRNINEDYSELDNMRKEAEEIVKGTL
;
A
#
# COMPACT_ATOMS: atom_id res chain seq x y z
N MET A 1 -15.88 6.82 2.77
CA MET A 1 -16.87 5.75 2.96
C MET A 1 -16.23 4.52 2.36
N SER A 2 -15.78 3.63 3.25
CA SER A 2 -15.02 2.43 2.90
C SER A 2 -15.93 1.45 2.16
N ASP A 3 -15.38 0.62 1.28
CA ASP A 3 -16.18 -0.40 0.61
C ASP A 3 -16.69 -1.48 1.59
N TYR A 4 -16.11 -1.59 2.78
CA TYR A 4 -16.68 -2.37 3.89
C TYR A 4 -18.08 -1.89 4.31
N ASP A 5 -18.40 -0.61 4.16
CA ASP A 5 -19.76 -0.07 4.42
C ASP A 5 -20.79 -0.56 3.39
N LYS A 6 -20.33 -0.84 2.17
CA LYS A 6 -21.17 -1.41 1.10
C LYS A 6 -21.33 -2.92 1.30
N ILE A 7 -20.24 -3.60 1.64
CA ILE A 7 -20.18 -5.05 1.75
C ILE A 7 -20.86 -5.59 3.00
N SER A 8 -20.81 -4.85 4.12
CA SER A 8 -21.52 -5.19 5.35
C SER A 8 -23.05 -5.32 5.17
N LYS A 9 -23.60 -4.75 4.09
CA LYS A 9 -25.03 -4.84 3.74
C LYS A 9 -25.36 -6.07 2.89
N MET A 10 -24.37 -6.83 2.40
CA MET A 10 -24.58 -8.06 1.64
C MET A 10 -25.00 -9.21 2.57
N LEU A 11 -26.10 -9.90 2.23
CA LEU A 11 -26.61 -11.07 2.95
C LEU A 11 -25.65 -12.26 2.80
N GLY A 12 -25.49 -13.06 3.86
CA GLY A 12 -24.63 -14.24 3.85
C GLY A 12 -23.78 -14.40 5.12
N ASN A 13 -23.30 -15.62 5.36
CA ASN A 13 -22.48 -15.99 6.53
C ASN A 13 -20.98 -15.75 6.33
N GLU A 14 -20.58 -15.30 5.14
CA GLU A 14 -19.20 -14.99 4.79
C GLU A 14 -18.68 -13.79 5.57
N SER A 15 -17.38 -13.82 5.86
CA SER A 15 -16.66 -12.69 6.44
C SER A 15 -16.66 -11.48 5.48
N PRO A 16 -16.48 -10.25 6.01
CA PRO A 16 -16.35 -9.06 5.17
C PRO A 16 -15.26 -9.19 4.09
N GLU A 17 -14.13 -9.84 4.42
CA GLU A 17 -13.00 -10.06 3.51
C GLU A 17 -13.32 -11.05 2.38
N GLU A 18 -14.08 -12.11 2.67
CA GLU A 18 -14.58 -13.04 1.66
C GLU A 18 -15.60 -12.38 0.73
N LYS A 19 -16.50 -11.54 1.28
CA LYS A 19 -17.46 -10.79 0.48
C LYS A 19 -16.76 -9.76 -0.42
N LEU A 20 -15.75 -9.06 0.10
CA LEU A 20 -14.91 -8.17 -0.71
C LEU A 20 -14.22 -8.93 -1.84
N TYR A 21 -13.66 -10.11 -1.55
CA TYR A 21 -13.06 -10.96 -2.58
C TYR A 21 -14.07 -11.32 -3.68
N GLN A 22 -15.30 -11.70 -3.32
CA GLN A 22 -16.33 -12.04 -4.30
C GLN A 22 -16.66 -10.84 -5.21
N GLU A 23 -16.84 -9.66 -4.61
CA GLU A 23 -17.14 -8.42 -5.33
C GLU A 23 -16.03 -8.05 -6.32
N LEU A 24 -14.77 -8.09 -5.86
CA LEU A 24 -13.59 -7.77 -6.67
C LEU A 24 -13.33 -8.77 -7.82
N ASN A 25 -13.98 -9.94 -7.82
CA ASN A 25 -13.88 -10.92 -8.89
C ASN A 25 -15.00 -10.81 -9.94
N THR A 26 -15.91 -9.85 -9.79
CA THR A 26 -16.98 -9.59 -10.77
C THR A 26 -16.43 -8.97 -12.08
N GLU A 27 -17.27 -8.92 -13.11
CA GLU A 27 -16.90 -8.32 -14.41
C GLU A 27 -16.69 -6.80 -14.36
N GLU A 28 -17.09 -6.13 -13.28
CA GLU A 28 -16.87 -4.69 -13.08
C GLU A 28 -15.38 -4.40 -12.86
N TYR A 29 -14.72 -5.17 -11.99
CA TYR A 29 -13.31 -5.00 -11.61
C TYR A 29 -12.31 -5.55 -12.64
N LYS A 30 -12.79 -6.14 -13.73
CA LYS A 30 -11.97 -6.59 -14.88
C LYS A 30 -11.86 -5.53 -15.98
N LYS A 31 -12.46 -4.35 -15.76
CA LYS A 31 -12.56 -3.26 -16.74
C LYS A 31 -12.00 -1.98 -16.13
N ARG A 32 -11.64 -1.03 -17.00
CA ARG A 32 -11.28 0.33 -16.56
C ARG A 32 -12.38 0.92 -15.66
N PRO A 33 -12.02 1.62 -14.57
CA PRO A 33 -10.67 2.11 -14.24
C PRO A 33 -9.78 1.12 -13.49
N TYR A 34 -10.20 -0.13 -13.31
CA TYR A 34 -9.48 -1.14 -12.54
C TYR A 34 -8.47 -1.92 -13.38
N GLU A 35 -7.39 -2.32 -12.73
CA GLU A 35 -6.33 -3.15 -13.30
C GLU A 35 -5.79 -4.10 -12.23
N TYR A 36 -5.54 -5.35 -12.63
CA TYR A 36 -5.07 -6.41 -11.75
C TYR A 36 -3.62 -6.75 -12.07
N ASP A 37 -2.81 -6.83 -11.02
CA ASP A 37 -1.43 -7.31 -11.09
C ASP A 37 -1.23 -8.53 -10.17
N ASP A 38 -0.61 -9.58 -10.72
CA ASP A 38 -0.17 -10.75 -9.96
C ASP A 38 1.09 -10.39 -9.17
N LEU A 39 1.05 -10.59 -7.85
CA LEU A 39 2.17 -10.32 -6.97
C LEU A 39 2.96 -11.59 -6.60
N GLY A 40 2.49 -12.78 -6.99
CA GLY A 40 3.08 -14.08 -6.65
C GLY A 40 2.43 -14.74 -5.42
N GLU A 41 2.71 -16.03 -5.23
CA GLU A 41 2.21 -16.83 -4.09
C GLU A 41 0.67 -16.88 -3.97
N GLY A 42 -0.06 -16.68 -5.07
CA GLY A 42 -1.52 -16.59 -5.08
C GLY A 42 -2.05 -15.26 -4.56
N MET A 43 -1.18 -14.25 -4.43
CA MET A 43 -1.51 -12.89 -4.06
C MET A 43 -1.60 -12.02 -5.32
N GLY A 44 -2.52 -11.07 -5.32
CA GLY A 44 -2.61 -10.05 -6.36
C GLY A 44 -3.02 -8.72 -5.78
N VAL A 45 -2.92 -7.68 -6.59
CA VAL A 45 -3.41 -6.35 -6.26
C VAL A 45 -4.39 -5.89 -7.34
N ILE A 46 -5.47 -5.25 -6.91
CA ILE A 46 -6.31 -4.47 -7.83
C ILE A 46 -6.01 -3.01 -7.56
N GLY A 47 -5.53 -2.34 -8.59
CA GLY A 47 -5.40 -0.90 -8.62
C GLY A 47 -6.56 -0.22 -9.36
N GLU A 48 -6.75 1.05 -9.08
CA GLU A 48 -7.74 1.92 -9.71
C GLU A 48 -7.02 3.14 -10.29
N THR A 49 -7.36 3.55 -11.51
CA THR A 49 -6.85 4.80 -12.06
C THR A 49 -7.56 5.99 -11.38
N MET A 50 -6.81 6.79 -10.64
CA MET A 50 -7.29 7.97 -9.92
C MET A 50 -6.44 9.17 -10.31
N CYS A 51 -7.07 10.28 -10.70
CA CYS A 51 -6.39 11.51 -11.14
C CYS A 51 -5.32 11.27 -12.25
N GLY A 52 -5.59 10.32 -13.16
CA GLY A 52 -4.66 9.97 -14.25
C GLY A 52 -3.55 8.97 -13.88
N TRP A 53 -3.47 8.56 -12.62
CA TRP A 53 -2.43 7.64 -12.13
C TRP A 53 -3.04 6.34 -11.63
N TRP A 54 -2.35 5.24 -11.90
CA TRP A 54 -2.72 3.93 -11.36
C TRP A 54 -2.32 3.81 -9.89
N LYS A 55 -3.27 3.43 -9.02
CA LYS A 55 -3.08 3.37 -7.56
C LYS A 55 -3.53 2.02 -7.00
N HIS A 56 -2.65 1.34 -6.27
CA HIS A 56 -2.96 0.07 -5.61
C HIS A 56 -4.01 0.28 -4.53
N ARG A 57 -5.16 -0.40 -4.64
CA ARG A 57 -6.31 -0.17 -3.76
C ARG A 57 -6.67 -1.36 -2.91
N TYR A 58 -6.64 -2.57 -3.48
CA TYR A 58 -7.01 -3.79 -2.76
C TYR A 58 -5.92 -4.85 -2.87
N LEU A 59 -5.61 -5.51 -1.75
CA LEU A 59 -4.84 -6.74 -1.75
C LEU A 59 -5.79 -7.94 -1.82
N ILE A 60 -5.50 -8.90 -2.71
CA ILE A 60 -6.31 -10.10 -2.93
C ILE A 60 -5.47 -11.33 -2.62
N ASN A 61 -6.04 -12.27 -1.88
CA ASN A 61 -5.48 -13.59 -1.61
C ASN A 61 -6.38 -14.67 -2.20
N HIS A 62 -5.95 -15.28 -3.30
CA HIS A 62 -6.71 -16.33 -3.99
C HIS A 62 -6.71 -17.66 -3.22
N ASN A 63 -5.69 -17.91 -2.39
CA ASN A 63 -5.59 -19.16 -1.60
C ASN A 63 -6.65 -19.19 -0.50
N THR A 64 -6.87 -18.06 0.17
CA THR A 64 -7.88 -17.95 1.23
C THR A 64 -9.23 -17.42 0.74
N ARG A 65 -9.29 -16.94 -0.51
CA ARG A 65 -10.47 -16.26 -1.09
C ARG A 65 -10.90 -15.05 -0.26
N CYS A 66 -9.92 -14.28 0.20
CA CYS A 66 -10.12 -13.05 0.97
C CYS A 66 -9.51 -11.86 0.23
N ALA A 67 -10.04 -10.67 0.48
CA ALA A 67 -9.46 -9.43 0.02
C ALA A 67 -9.50 -8.37 1.12
N TYR A 68 -8.62 -7.38 0.98
CA TYR A 68 -8.36 -6.34 1.97
C TYR A 68 -8.32 -4.98 1.26
N GLU A 69 -9.17 -4.04 1.67
CA GLU A 69 -9.07 -2.64 1.21
C GLU A 69 -7.82 -2.03 1.85
N PHE A 70 -6.77 -1.86 1.05
CA PHE A 70 -5.49 -1.33 1.50
C PHE A 70 -5.53 0.21 1.58
N MET A 71 -6.18 0.83 0.60
CA MET A 71 -6.34 2.28 0.47
C MET A 71 -7.81 2.61 0.13
N ASP A 72 -8.37 3.64 0.75
CA ASP A 72 -9.72 4.09 0.42
C ASP A 72 -9.77 5.03 -0.79
N LYS A 73 -10.96 5.44 -1.20
CA LYS A 73 -11.18 6.38 -2.32
C LYS A 73 -10.64 7.80 -2.06
N HIS A 74 -10.29 8.14 -0.83
CA HIS A 74 -9.65 9.39 -0.46
C HIS A 74 -8.12 9.27 -0.44
N GLN A 75 -7.59 8.13 -0.88
CA GLN A 75 -6.17 7.79 -0.88
C GLN A 75 -5.59 7.68 0.53
N ILE A 76 -6.40 7.28 1.51
CA ILE A 76 -5.96 7.06 2.89
C ILE A 76 -5.78 5.56 3.14
N LEU A 77 -4.66 5.16 3.73
CA LEU A 77 -4.40 3.76 4.08
C LEU A 77 -5.39 3.27 5.15
N CYS A 78 -6.00 2.12 4.89
CA CYS A 78 -7.01 1.51 5.76
C CYS A 78 -6.44 0.42 6.68
N THR A 79 -5.26 -0.11 6.37
CA THR A 79 -4.62 -1.24 7.06
C THR A 79 -3.36 -0.83 7.84
N VAL A 80 -3.04 0.46 7.80
CA VAL A 80 -1.86 1.06 8.44
C VAL A 80 -2.36 2.08 9.46
N THR A 81 -1.69 2.16 10.59
CA THR A 81 -1.94 3.11 11.68
C THR A 81 -0.67 3.89 12.01
N GLU A 82 -0.77 4.95 12.82
CA GLU A 82 0.43 5.67 13.29
C GLU A 82 1.39 4.77 14.07
N ASP A 83 0.90 3.69 14.71
CA ASP A 83 1.74 2.74 15.43
C ASP A 83 2.58 1.86 14.50
N ASP A 84 2.19 1.75 13.23
CA ASP A 84 2.90 1.00 12.20
C ASP A 84 4.05 1.79 11.56
N ILE A 85 4.28 3.02 12.02
CA ILE A 85 5.32 3.93 11.53
C ILE A 85 6.44 4.04 12.57
N ASP A 86 7.68 3.91 12.12
CA ASP A 86 8.86 4.21 12.94
C ASP A 86 9.15 5.72 12.91
N TRP A 87 8.49 6.46 13.79
CA TRP A 87 8.63 7.91 13.89
C TRP A 87 10.05 8.39 14.18
N GLU A 88 10.90 7.57 14.80
CA GLU A 88 12.30 7.95 15.03
C GLU A 88 13.09 8.02 13.73
N SER A 89 12.77 7.17 12.75
CA SER A 89 13.37 7.23 11.41
C SER A 89 12.89 8.45 10.60
N LEU A 90 11.73 9.02 10.92
CA LEU A 90 11.13 10.16 10.22
C LEU A 90 11.49 11.52 10.84
N LYS A 91 12.07 11.57 12.05
CA LYS A 91 12.19 12.80 12.85
C LYS A 91 12.97 13.95 12.20
N ASN A 92 13.89 13.61 11.28
CA ASN A 92 14.73 14.59 10.57
C ASN A 92 14.21 14.90 9.16
N LEU A 93 13.13 14.27 8.71
CA LEU A 93 12.51 14.58 7.44
C LEU A 93 11.78 15.93 7.49
N PRO A 94 11.57 16.60 6.35
CA PRO A 94 10.71 17.77 6.25
C PRO A 94 9.34 17.55 6.93
N LYS A 95 8.80 18.62 7.52
CA LYS A 95 7.52 18.54 8.26
C LYS A 95 6.38 18.05 7.38
N ASP A 96 6.31 18.51 6.14
CA ASP A 96 5.25 18.14 5.20
C ASP A 96 5.25 16.63 4.94
N ALA A 97 6.43 16.00 4.79
CA ALA A 97 6.53 14.54 4.69
C ALA A 97 6.06 13.83 5.97
N GLN A 98 6.37 14.36 7.15
CA GLN A 98 5.87 13.82 8.42
C GLN A 98 4.34 13.97 8.52
N GLU A 99 3.78 15.07 8.02
CA GLU A 99 2.33 15.33 7.98
C GLU A 99 1.61 14.37 7.02
N GLU A 100 2.16 14.10 5.84
CA GLU A 100 1.64 13.09 4.90
C GLU A 100 1.62 11.69 5.55
N ALA A 101 2.68 11.32 6.28
CA ALA A 101 2.73 10.07 7.03
C ALA A 101 1.66 10.02 8.14
N ARG A 102 1.45 11.11 8.89
CA ARG A 102 0.40 11.20 9.92
C ARG A 102 -1.00 11.13 9.34
N ALA A 103 -1.20 11.71 8.16
CA ALA A 103 -2.44 11.63 7.42
C ALA A 103 -2.70 10.24 6.84
N LEU A 104 -1.71 9.33 6.88
CA LEU A 104 -1.74 8.02 6.22
C LEU A 104 -2.03 8.14 4.71
N SER A 105 -1.54 9.23 4.12
CA SER A 105 -1.80 9.63 2.74
C SER A 105 -0.97 8.79 1.78
N PHE A 106 -1.64 8.00 0.94
CA PHE A 106 -1.06 7.23 -0.15
C PHE A 106 -1.20 7.96 -1.50
N HIS A 107 -1.23 9.31 -1.45
CA HIS A 107 -1.51 10.15 -2.60
C HIS A 107 -0.41 10.13 -3.66
N PHE A 108 0.86 10.13 -3.25
CA PHE A 108 2.01 10.09 -4.17
C PHE A 108 2.28 8.67 -4.69
N PRO A 109 3.05 8.50 -5.80
CA PRO A 109 3.46 7.20 -6.32
C PRO A 109 3.89 6.20 -5.23
N SER A 110 3.06 5.20 -4.98
CA SER A 110 3.26 4.24 -3.89
C SER A 110 2.70 2.88 -4.29
N PHE A 111 3.36 1.79 -3.88
CA PHE A 111 3.16 0.47 -4.46
C PHE A 111 3.32 -0.66 -3.44
N ILE A 112 2.40 -1.63 -3.50
CA ILE A 112 2.62 -2.98 -2.97
C ILE A 112 3.37 -3.76 -4.03
N ARG A 113 4.51 -4.33 -3.69
CA ARG A 113 5.35 -5.10 -4.63
C ARG A 113 5.19 -6.61 -4.42
N SER A 114 5.92 -7.40 -5.18
CA SER A 114 5.82 -8.87 -5.21
C SER A 114 5.88 -9.52 -3.82
N PHE A 115 5.00 -10.50 -3.61
CA PHE A 115 5.02 -11.43 -2.49
C PHE A 115 6.10 -12.50 -2.68
N LYS A 116 6.85 -12.73 -1.61
CA LYS A 116 7.82 -13.82 -1.50
C LYS A 116 7.94 -14.19 -0.03
N ASN A 117 7.87 -15.49 0.26
CA ASN A 117 7.90 -16.07 1.60
C ASN A 117 6.84 -15.47 2.54
N GLY A 118 5.62 -15.21 2.02
CA GLY A 118 4.48 -14.73 2.80
C GLY A 118 4.45 -13.22 3.08
N VAL A 119 5.42 -12.45 2.57
CA VAL A 119 5.49 -10.99 2.78
C VAL A 119 5.70 -10.21 1.48
N ALA A 120 5.16 -9.00 1.45
CA ALA A 120 5.36 -8.02 0.38
C ALA A 120 5.99 -6.74 0.90
N LYS A 121 6.88 -6.15 0.09
CA LYS A 121 7.41 -4.81 0.33
C LYS A 121 6.35 -3.79 -0.08
N VAL A 122 6.14 -2.77 0.73
CA VAL A 122 5.41 -1.57 0.35
C VAL A 122 6.40 -0.42 0.25
N SER A 123 6.44 0.24 -0.90
CA SER A 123 7.08 1.54 -1.09
C SER A 123 6.03 2.62 -0.97
N TRP A 124 6.25 3.57 -0.06
CA TRP A 124 5.30 4.64 0.24
C TRP A 124 6.02 5.99 0.14
N GLN A 125 5.70 6.75 -0.91
CA GLN A 125 6.28 8.05 -1.15
C GLN A 125 5.52 9.12 -0.34
N LEU A 126 6.26 9.85 0.50
CA LEU A 126 5.76 10.96 1.31
C LEU A 126 5.99 12.32 0.64
N ASN A 127 7.00 12.42 -0.22
CA ASN A 127 7.28 13.58 -1.04
C ASN A 127 7.80 13.10 -2.40
N PRO A 128 7.21 13.51 -3.52
CA PRO A 128 7.76 13.19 -4.83
C PRO A 128 8.95 14.11 -5.16
N ASP A 129 9.73 13.75 -6.19
CA ASP A 129 10.68 14.70 -6.76
C ASP A 129 9.96 15.90 -7.41
N GLY A 130 10.69 16.98 -7.65
CA GLY A 130 10.11 18.18 -8.23
C GLY A 130 9.54 18.02 -9.64
N ARG A 131 9.83 16.91 -10.36
CA ARG A 131 9.21 16.64 -11.68
C ARG A 131 7.74 16.29 -11.56
N TYR A 132 7.29 15.82 -10.40
CA TYR A 132 5.87 15.54 -10.16
C TYR A 132 4.99 16.79 -10.33
N PHE A 133 5.52 17.96 -10.02
CA PHE A 133 4.83 19.25 -10.16
C PHE A 133 4.98 19.88 -11.54
N MET A 134 5.68 19.20 -12.45
CA MET A 134 5.89 19.68 -13.80
C MET A 134 4.58 19.58 -14.61
N ASP A 135 4.15 20.69 -15.19
CA ASP A 135 3.00 20.73 -16.10
C ASP A 135 3.37 20.23 -17.51
N GLU A 136 2.35 20.10 -18.36
CA GLU A 136 2.49 19.49 -19.70
C GLU A 136 3.42 20.25 -20.65
N ASP A 137 3.68 21.55 -20.41
CA ASP A 137 4.61 22.37 -21.19
C ASP A 137 6.02 22.46 -20.60
N GLY A 138 6.28 21.75 -19.49
CA GLY A 138 7.61 21.54 -18.91
C GLY A 138 8.02 22.58 -17.87
N TYR A 139 7.09 23.41 -17.39
CA TYR A 139 7.27 24.37 -16.29
C TYR A 139 6.74 23.77 -14.97
N GLY A 140 6.80 24.52 -13.86
CA GLY A 140 6.29 24.06 -12.57
C GLY A 140 7.20 23.10 -11.77
N MET A 141 8.33 22.67 -12.35
CA MET A 141 9.32 21.85 -11.64
C MET A 141 9.87 22.59 -10.41
N THR A 142 9.88 21.90 -9.28
CA THR A 142 10.48 22.37 -8.01
C THR A 142 11.83 21.69 -7.76
N ASP A 143 12.53 22.11 -6.71
CA ASP A 143 13.80 21.50 -6.24
C ASP A 143 13.57 20.43 -5.16
N ASP A 144 12.36 19.89 -5.07
CA ASP A 144 11.97 18.89 -4.08
C ASP A 144 12.73 17.57 -4.24
N GLU A 145 13.22 17.04 -3.12
CA GLU A 145 13.83 15.72 -3.03
C GLU A 145 12.77 14.64 -2.77
N GLU A 146 12.89 13.52 -3.48
CA GLU A 146 12.01 12.37 -3.30
C GLU A 146 12.23 11.73 -1.91
N ILE A 147 11.14 11.56 -1.16
CA ILE A 147 11.15 10.90 0.14
C ILE A 147 10.26 9.67 0.06
N GLU A 148 10.89 8.49 0.06
CA GLU A 148 10.22 7.20 0.11
C GLU A 148 10.52 6.49 1.44
N ILE A 149 9.48 5.99 2.09
CA ILE A 149 9.58 5.09 3.25
C ILE A 149 9.12 3.69 2.85
N TYR A 150 9.60 2.70 3.59
CA TYR A 150 9.35 1.31 3.27
C TYR A 150 8.84 0.55 4.47
N GLY A 151 7.94 -0.39 4.23
CA GLY A 151 7.45 -1.34 5.22
C GLY A 151 7.19 -2.70 4.58
N PHE A 152 6.85 -3.68 5.40
CA PHE A 152 6.43 -5.00 4.92
C PHE A 152 5.06 -5.38 5.48
N ILE A 153 4.24 -5.96 4.61
CA ILE A 153 2.92 -6.47 4.96
C ILE A 153 2.84 -7.98 4.76
N ASP A 154 1.97 -8.64 5.52
CA ASP A 154 1.61 -10.04 5.34
C ASP A 154 0.52 -10.26 4.28
N GLN A 155 0.10 -11.51 4.11
CA GLN A 155 -0.96 -11.91 3.18
C GLN A 155 -2.37 -11.39 3.54
N LYS A 156 -2.51 -10.70 4.68
CA LYS A 156 -3.74 -10.06 5.15
C LYS A 156 -3.63 -8.53 5.16
N ALA A 157 -2.64 -8.00 4.45
CA ALA A 157 -2.29 -6.59 4.42
C ALA A 157 -1.92 -5.99 5.80
N LYS A 158 -1.60 -6.81 6.79
CA LYS A 158 -1.15 -6.31 8.10
C LYS A 158 0.32 -5.96 8.04
N VAL A 159 0.67 -4.82 8.62
CA VAL A 159 2.07 -4.42 8.76
C VAL A 159 2.78 -5.40 9.71
N VAL A 160 3.84 -6.03 9.21
CA VAL A 160 4.70 -6.93 10.00
C VAL A 160 6.03 -6.28 10.34
N VAL A 161 6.50 -5.36 9.50
CA VAL A 161 7.67 -4.51 9.78
C VAL A 161 7.30 -3.07 9.50
N LYS A 162 7.48 -2.22 10.52
CA LYS A 162 7.07 -0.82 10.50
C LYS A 162 7.66 -0.05 9.33
N PHE A 163 6.86 0.91 8.84
CA PHE A 163 7.28 1.85 7.82
C PHE A 163 8.38 2.76 8.36
N ARG A 164 9.53 2.77 7.69
CA ARG A 164 10.69 3.58 8.09
C ARG A 164 11.42 4.17 6.89
N ASN A 165 12.07 5.30 7.10
CA ASN A 165 13.02 5.85 6.13
C ASN A 165 14.34 5.06 6.23
N ILE A 166 14.84 4.56 5.11
CA ILE A 166 16.08 3.76 5.06
C ILE A 166 17.34 4.59 4.83
N ASN A 167 17.22 5.92 4.69
CA ASN A 167 18.30 6.86 4.38
C ASN A 167 19.17 6.39 3.20
N GLU A 168 18.53 5.91 2.14
CA GLU A 168 19.17 5.33 0.94
C GLU A 168 20.06 4.09 1.20
N ASP A 169 20.06 3.53 2.41
CA ASP A 169 20.73 2.26 2.70
C ASP A 169 19.84 1.09 2.30
N TYR A 170 19.95 0.67 1.04
CA TYR A 170 19.19 -0.46 0.51
C TYR A 170 19.50 -1.80 1.19
N SER A 171 20.61 -1.92 1.94
CA SER A 171 20.87 -3.13 2.73
C SER A 171 19.90 -3.27 3.91
N GLU A 172 19.35 -2.15 4.39
CA GLU A 172 18.31 -2.15 5.42
C GLU A 172 17.02 -2.80 4.89
N LEU A 173 16.68 -2.64 3.61
CA LEU A 173 15.52 -3.32 3.02
C LEU A 173 15.67 -4.85 3.03
N ASP A 174 16.89 -5.35 2.81
CA ASP A 174 17.16 -6.78 2.89
C ASP A 174 17.04 -7.30 4.33
N ASN A 175 17.44 -6.50 5.32
CA ASN A 175 17.29 -6.85 6.73
C ASN A 175 15.83 -6.83 7.16
N MET A 176 15.08 -5.77 6.81
CA MET A 176 13.64 -5.65 7.06
C MET A 176 12.86 -6.80 6.40
N ARG A 177 13.24 -7.23 5.20
CA ARG A 177 12.62 -8.42 4.59
C ARG A 177 12.86 -9.68 5.41
N LYS A 178 14.09 -9.93 5.86
CA LYS A 178 14.42 -11.11 6.68
C LYS A 178 13.62 -11.10 7.98
N GLU A 179 13.58 -9.95 8.66
CA GLU A 179 12.76 -9.72 9.86
C GLU A 179 11.28 -10.06 9.59
N ALA A 180 10.70 -9.50 8.52
CA ALA A 180 9.32 -9.76 8.13
C ALA A 180 9.06 -11.26 7.88
N GLU A 181 9.97 -11.93 7.16
CA GLU A 181 9.87 -13.36 6.87
C GLU A 181 9.97 -14.22 8.15
N GLU A 182 10.79 -13.84 9.11
CA GLU A 182 10.93 -14.55 10.40
C GLU A 182 9.68 -14.37 11.28
N ILE A 183 9.10 -13.16 11.31
CA ILE A 183 7.85 -12.87 12.01
C ILE A 183 6.71 -13.75 11.47
N VAL A 184 6.50 -13.80 10.16
CA VAL A 184 5.39 -14.59 9.58
C VAL A 184 5.61 -16.10 9.69
N LYS A 185 6.87 -16.56 9.77
CA LYS A 185 7.20 -17.96 10.05
C LYS A 185 7.02 -18.33 11.53
N GLY A 186 6.79 -17.36 12.42
CA GLY A 186 6.68 -17.55 13.86
C GLY A 186 8.01 -17.91 14.53
N THR A 187 9.12 -17.37 14.01
CA THR A 187 10.49 -17.64 14.49
C THR A 187 11.06 -16.52 15.36
N LEU A 188 10.29 -15.43 15.56
CA LEU A 188 10.60 -14.28 16.43
C LEU A 188 9.53 -14.10 17.51
#